data_AF-A0A1I1ZST8-F1
#
_entry.id   AF-A0A1I1ZST8-F1
#
_cell.length_a   1.000
_cell.length_b   1.000
_cell.length_c   1.000
_cell.angle_alpha   90.00
_cell.angle_beta   90.00
_cell.angle_gamma   90.00
#
_symmetry.space_group_name_H-M   'P 1'
#
loop_
_entity.id
_entity.type
_entity.pdbx_description
1 polymer ?
#
loop_
_entity_poly.entity_id
_entity_poly.type
_entity_poly.pdbx_seq_one_letter_code
_entity_poly.pdbx_strand_id
1 'polypeptide(L)'
;MLTIHSKLINAMIAQALDDHPIETCGIIAGPAGSNLPLRLIPMRNMAKSETFFQFDPQQQLHVWKEMDARGEEPIVIYHSHTDSQAYPSHTDVEHATEPQSHYVIIPTKSLYNHEIRSFRIIDQMVIEERVRIVHQYQPELELQMVA
;
A
#
# COMPACT_ATOMS: atom_id res chain seq x y z
N MET A 1 -4.19 -7.08 -10.99
CA MET A 1 -2.74 -7.30 -10.92
C MET A 1 -2.10 -5.97 -10.61
N LEU A 2 -1.24 -5.92 -9.59
CA LEU A 2 -0.45 -4.73 -9.26
C LEU A 2 0.84 -4.71 -10.09
N THR A 3 1.11 -3.62 -10.82
CA THR A 3 2.43 -3.37 -11.42
C THR A 3 3.08 -2.22 -10.68
N ILE A 4 4.27 -2.44 -10.11
CA ILE A 4 4.90 -1.49 -9.19
C ILE A 4 6.41 -1.44 -9.39
N HIS A 5 6.95 -0.22 -9.33
CA HIS A 5 8.38 0.01 -9.47
C HIS A 5 9.17 -0.57 -8.28
N SER A 6 10.29 -1.23 -8.56
CA SER A 6 11.17 -1.85 -7.55
C SER A 6 11.62 -0.89 -6.44
N LYS A 7 11.96 0.36 -6.77
CA LYS A 7 12.21 1.43 -5.78
C LYS A 7 11.10 1.60 -4.74
N LEU A 8 9.82 1.53 -5.14
CA LEU A 8 8.69 1.66 -4.20
C LEU A 8 8.56 0.42 -3.32
N ILE A 9 8.74 -0.78 -3.91
CA ILE A 9 8.83 -2.04 -3.15
C ILE A 9 9.90 -1.96 -2.07
N ASN A 10 11.12 -1.59 -2.46
CA ASN A 10 12.25 -1.52 -1.55
C ASN A 10 12.02 -0.51 -0.43
N ALA A 11 11.42 0.65 -0.74
CA ALA A 11 11.11 1.67 0.24
C ALA A 11 10.02 1.23 1.24
N MET A 12 8.96 0.56 0.77
CA MET A 12 7.93 -0.01 1.67
C MET A 12 8.51 -1.08 2.58
N ILE A 13 9.34 -1.99 2.04
CA ILE A 13 9.98 -3.05 2.83
C ILE A 13 10.95 -2.45 3.85
N ALA A 14 11.76 -1.46 3.45
CA ALA A 14 12.68 -0.79 4.37
C ALA A 14 11.92 -0.15 5.55
N GLN A 15 10.83 0.58 5.27
CA GLN A 15 9.99 1.13 6.32
C GLN A 15 9.40 0.04 7.23
N ALA A 16 8.88 -1.05 6.64
CA ALA A 16 8.33 -2.19 7.38
C ALA A 16 9.33 -2.83 8.35
N LEU A 17 10.59 -2.93 7.94
CA LEU A 17 11.66 -3.47 8.77
C LEU A 17 12.11 -2.50 9.86
N ASP A 18 12.12 -1.19 9.57
CA ASP A 18 12.51 -0.15 10.53
C ASP A 18 11.46 0.03 11.64
N ASP A 19 10.16 -0.09 11.32
CA ASP A 19 9.08 0.07 12.30
C ASP A 19 8.84 -1.20 13.14
N HIS A 20 9.30 -2.38 12.69
CA HIS A 20 9.14 -3.65 13.41
C HIS A 20 9.70 -3.53 14.85
N PRO A 21 8.96 -3.94 15.90
CA PRO A 21 7.79 -4.84 15.88
C PRO A 21 6.43 -4.17 15.74
N ILE A 22 6.34 -2.86 15.51
CA ILE A 22 5.07 -2.18 15.27
C ILE A 22 4.66 -2.35 13.80
N GLU A 23 3.36 -2.50 13.52
CA GLU A 23 2.89 -2.49 12.14
C GLU A 23 3.12 -1.11 11.50
N THR A 24 3.81 -1.14 10.36
CA THR A 24 3.92 -0.01 9.44
C THR A 24 2.61 0.19 8.72
N CYS A 25 2.35 1.42 8.29
CA CYS A 25 1.32 1.70 7.32
C CYS A 25 1.74 2.83 6.36
N GLY A 26 1.13 2.87 5.19
CA GLY A 26 1.39 3.93 4.23
C GLY A 26 0.57 3.82 2.96
N ILE A 27 0.80 4.79 2.07
CA ILE A 27 0.08 4.92 0.80
C ILE A 27 1.10 5.08 -0.32
N ILE A 28 0.80 4.53 -1.48
CA ILE A 28 1.44 4.95 -2.72
C ILE A 28 0.39 5.58 -3.62
N ALA A 29 0.52 6.89 -3.81
CA ALA A 29 -0.36 7.68 -4.66
C ALA A 29 0.08 7.61 -6.13
N GLY A 30 -0.86 7.89 -7.02
CA GLY A 30 -0.65 7.93 -8.46
C GLY A 30 -1.75 8.73 -9.16
N PRO A 31 -1.58 9.08 -10.45
CA PRO A 31 -2.58 9.87 -11.17
C PRO A 31 -3.96 9.19 -11.14
N ALA A 32 -5.01 9.96 -10.90
CA ALA A 32 -6.37 9.46 -10.85
C ALA A 32 -6.73 8.67 -12.13
N GLY A 33 -7.33 7.49 -11.96
CA GLY A 33 -7.71 6.61 -13.09
C GLY A 33 -6.58 5.88 -13.81
N SER A 34 -5.29 6.08 -13.44
CA SER A 34 -4.15 5.43 -14.11
C SER A 34 -3.78 4.04 -13.57
N ASN A 35 -4.18 3.72 -12.33
CA ASN A 35 -3.71 2.55 -11.58
C ASN A 35 -2.16 2.45 -11.51
N LEU A 36 -1.47 3.60 -11.60
CA LEU A 36 -0.01 3.69 -11.66
C LEU A 36 0.57 4.24 -10.34
N PRO A 37 1.19 3.40 -9.49
CA PRO A 37 1.75 3.86 -8.22
C PRO A 37 3.05 4.63 -8.45
N LEU A 38 3.12 5.91 -8.04
CA LEU A 38 4.26 6.80 -8.32
C LEU A 38 4.90 7.41 -7.06
N ARG A 39 4.11 7.77 -6.05
CA ARG A 39 4.57 8.57 -4.91
C ARG A 39 4.30 7.85 -3.59
N LEU A 40 5.35 7.36 -2.95
CA LEU A 40 5.24 6.75 -1.61
C LEU A 40 5.07 7.82 -0.54
N ILE A 41 4.11 7.60 0.35
CA ILE A 41 3.73 8.48 1.45
C ILE A 41 3.70 7.61 2.73
N PRO A 42 4.76 7.64 3.54
CA PRO A 42 4.78 6.92 4.80
C PRO A 42 3.71 7.49 5.74
N MET A 43 2.87 6.64 6.31
CA MET A 43 1.86 7.05 7.27
C MET A 43 2.24 6.58 8.67
N ARG A 44 1.86 7.37 9.67
CA ARG A 44 2.05 6.99 11.06
C ARG A 44 0.94 6.03 11.49
N ASN A 45 1.33 4.88 12.02
CA ASN A 45 0.41 4.04 12.78
C ASN A 45 0.13 4.68 14.15
N MET A 46 -1.06 5.30 14.28
CA MET A 46 -1.51 5.93 15.52
C MET A 46 -1.79 4.91 16.63
N ALA A 47 -2.22 3.70 16.27
CA ALA A 47 -2.50 2.63 17.23
C ALA A 47 -1.24 2.11 17.92
N LYS A 48 -0.07 2.24 17.28
CA LYS A 48 1.22 1.72 17.77
C LYS A 48 1.12 0.24 18.19
N SER A 49 0.41 -0.55 17.39
CA SER A 49 0.15 -1.97 17.64
C SER A 49 1.00 -2.84 16.72
N GLU A 50 1.32 -4.05 17.18
CA GLU A 50 2.05 -5.07 16.41
C GLU A 50 1.14 -5.85 15.45
N THR A 51 -0.18 -5.73 15.60
CA THR A 51 -1.18 -6.53 14.87
C THR A 51 -2.34 -5.70 14.30
N PHE A 52 -2.22 -4.37 14.37
CA PHE A 52 -3.22 -3.46 13.85
C PHE A 52 -2.60 -2.11 13.51
N PHE A 53 -3.07 -1.49 12.43
CA PHE A 53 -2.76 -0.11 12.12
C PHE A 53 -4.00 0.76 12.06
N GLN A 54 -3.83 2.00 12.48
CA GLN A 54 -4.77 3.08 12.21
C GLN A 54 -3.98 4.28 11.74
N PHE A 55 -4.33 4.84 10.59
CA PHE A 55 -3.72 6.10 10.16
C PHE A 55 -3.97 7.19 11.21
N ASP A 56 -2.96 8.03 11.44
CA ASP A 56 -3.15 9.30 12.13
C ASP A 56 -4.24 10.11 11.37
N PRO A 57 -5.38 10.44 12.00
CA PRO A 57 -6.49 11.07 11.30
C PRO A 57 -6.16 12.47 10.75
N GLN A 58 -5.26 13.21 11.41
CA GLN A 58 -4.84 14.53 10.95
C GLN A 58 -3.92 14.41 9.74
N GLN A 59 -2.98 13.45 9.79
CA GLN A 59 -2.13 13.13 8.65
C GLN A 59 -2.97 12.64 7.47
N GLN A 60 -3.93 11.75 7.72
CA GLN A 60 -4.84 11.21 6.71
C GLN A 60 -5.60 12.34 6.00
N LEU A 61 -6.24 13.24 6.75
CA LEU A 61 -6.95 14.38 6.16
C LEU A 61 -6.03 15.27 5.31
N HIS A 62 -4.80 15.49 5.76
CA HIS A 62 -3.82 16.29 5.01
C HIS A 62 -3.41 15.59 3.70
N VAL A 63 -3.09 14.30 3.76
CA VAL A 63 -2.65 13.51 2.60
C VAL A 63 -3.75 13.41 1.55
N TRP A 64 -5.01 13.17 1.95
CA TRP A 64 -6.13 13.12 1.00
C TRP A 64 -6.35 14.46 0.30
N LYS A 65 -6.25 15.58 1.03
CA LYS A 65 -6.32 16.92 0.43
C LYS A 65 -5.16 17.19 -0.54
N GLU A 66 -3.97 16.72 -0.21
CA GLU A 66 -2.81 16.86 -1.10
C GLU A 66 -2.99 16.05 -2.39
N MET A 67 -3.46 14.80 -2.27
CA MET A 67 -3.74 13.95 -3.44
C MET A 67 -4.81 14.56 -4.34
N ASP A 68 -5.92 15.03 -3.76
CA ASP A 68 -6.99 15.71 -4.51
C ASP A 68 -6.46 16.94 -5.27
N ALA A 69 -5.67 17.80 -4.60
CA ALA A 69 -5.05 18.97 -5.23
C ALA A 69 -4.05 18.63 -6.35
N ARG A 70 -3.53 17.40 -6.37
CA ARG A 70 -2.59 16.88 -7.38
C ARG A 70 -3.27 16.04 -8.46
N GLY A 71 -4.57 15.78 -8.36
CA GLY A 71 -5.26 14.82 -9.23
C GLY A 71 -4.74 13.38 -9.05
N GLU A 72 -4.43 13.01 -7.81
CA GLU A 72 -3.93 11.69 -7.43
C GLU A 72 -4.98 10.88 -6.65
N GLU A 73 -4.84 9.56 -6.67
CA GLU A 73 -5.63 8.59 -5.90
C GLU A 73 -4.71 7.64 -5.12
N PRO A 74 -5.17 7.02 -4.02
CA PRO A 74 -4.40 6.05 -3.26
C PRO A 74 -4.33 4.70 -4.01
N ILE A 75 -3.43 4.58 -4.99
CA ILE A 75 -3.29 3.37 -5.81
C ILE A 75 -2.92 2.14 -4.96
N VAL A 76 -2.04 2.30 -3.97
CA VAL A 76 -1.67 1.25 -3.02
C VAL A 76 -1.89 1.74 -1.61
N ILE A 77 -2.52 0.92 -0.78
CA ILE A 77 -2.50 1.05 0.68
C ILE A 77 -1.69 -0.14 1.18
N TYR A 78 -0.67 0.11 1.99
CA TYR A 78 0.17 -0.95 2.52
C TYR A 78 0.28 -0.91 4.03
N HIS A 79 0.44 -2.08 4.62
CA HIS A 79 0.83 -2.25 6.00
C HIS A 79 1.72 -3.49 6.18
N SER A 80 2.36 -3.59 7.33
CA SER A 80 3.19 -4.75 7.66
C SER A 80 2.49 -5.70 8.63
N HIS A 81 2.74 -7.00 8.47
CA HIS A 81 2.36 -8.02 9.44
C HIS A 81 3.62 -8.50 10.15
N THR A 82 3.63 -8.38 11.48
CA THR A 82 4.85 -8.57 12.29
C THR A 82 5.02 -10.02 12.76
N ASP A 83 3.92 -10.76 12.89
CA ASP A 83 3.91 -12.16 13.34
C ASP A 83 2.97 -13.07 12.51
N SER A 84 2.70 -12.71 11.26
CA SER A 84 1.88 -13.55 10.40
C SER A 84 2.30 -13.46 8.94
N GLN A 85 1.82 -14.43 8.16
CA GLN A 85 1.97 -14.38 6.71
C GLN A 85 1.25 -13.15 6.13
N ALA A 86 1.65 -12.72 4.95
CA ALA A 86 1.02 -11.62 4.23
C ALA A 86 -0.36 -12.03 3.68
N TYR A 87 -1.37 -12.06 4.54
CA TYR A 87 -2.76 -12.29 4.16
C TYR A 87 -3.66 -11.45 5.06
N PRO A 88 -4.68 -10.76 4.52
CA PRO A 88 -5.48 -9.83 5.32
C PRO A 88 -6.19 -10.54 6.45
N SER A 89 -6.10 -9.96 7.64
CA SER A 89 -6.90 -10.32 8.80
C SER A 89 -8.37 -9.91 8.60
N HIS A 90 -9.25 -10.38 9.47
CA HIS A 90 -10.66 -9.94 9.46
C HIS A 90 -10.77 -8.42 9.63
N THR A 91 -10.01 -7.85 10.56
CA THR A 91 -9.96 -6.41 10.83
C THR A 91 -9.49 -5.62 9.59
N ASP A 92 -8.49 -6.11 8.85
CA ASP A 92 -8.04 -5.46 7.61
C ASP A 92 -9.17 -5.37 6.58
N VAL A 93 -9.97 -6.43 6.47
CA VAL A 93 -11.11 -6.50 5.54
C VAL A 93 -12.24 -5.56 5.95
N GLU A 94 -12.51 -5.45 7.26
CA GLU A 94 -13.54 -4.53 7.78
C GLU A 94 -13.18 -3.06 7.57
N HIS A 95 -11.89 -2.72 7.67
CA HIS A 95 -11.40 -1.35 7.53
C HIS A 95 -10.97 -0.96 6.11
N ALA A 96 -11.01 -1.88 5.15
CA ALA A 96 -10.75 -1.63 3.74
C ALA A 96 -11.88 -0.80 3.12
N THR A 97 -11.66 0.51 3.00
CA THR A 97 -12.67 1.49 2.54
C THR A 97 -12.42 2.03 1.13
N GLU A 98 -11.26 1.74 0.56
CA GLU A 98 -10.86 2.18 -0.78
C GLU A 98 -10.94 1.00 -1.77
N PRO A 99 -12.05 0.84 -2.52
CA PRO A 99 -12.28 -0.35 -3.37
C PRO A 99 -11.36 -0.41 -4.59
N GLN A 100 -10.81 0.73 -5.01
CA GLN A 100 -9.89 0.84 -6.15
C GLN A 100 -8.42 0.69 -5.76
N SER A 101 -8.10 0.61 -4.46
CA SER A 101 -6.73 0.44 -3.98
C SER A 101 -6.27 -1.01 -4.05
N HIS A 102 -4.96 -1.17 -4.22
CA HIS A 102 -4.25 -2.41 -3.98
C HIS A 102 -3.86 -2.47 -2.51
N TYR A 103 -4.36 -3.45 -1.76
CA TYR A 103 -3.99 -3.66 -0.36
C TYR A 103 -2.77 -4.58 -0.30
N VAL A 104 -1.60 -4.00 -0.01
CA VAL A 104 -0.32 -4.71 0.03
C VAL A 104 0.08 -5.02 1.47
N ILE A 105 0.37 -6.28 1.74
CA ILE A 105 0.79 -6.73 3.07
C ILE A 105 2.24 -7.19 3.00
N ILE A 106 3.04 -6.68 3.94
CA ILE A 106 4.49 -6.91 4.02
C ILE A 106 4.78 -7.74 5.28
N PRO A 107 5.18 -9.01 5.16
CA PRO A 107 5.53 -9.78 6.34
C PRO A 107 6.96 -9.41 6.76
N THR A 108 7.18 -9.09 8.04
CA THR A 108 8.51 -8.65 8.54
C THR A 108 9.27 -9.75 9.26
N LYS A 109 8.63 -10.87 9.59
CA LYS A 109 9.35 -12.05 10.11
C LYS A 109 10.11 -12.74 8.97
N SER A 110 11.40 -12.98 9.20
CA SER A 110 12.30 -13.64 8.25
C SER A 110 11.82 -15.02 7.79
N LEU A 111 11.03 -15.71 8.62
CA LEU A 111 10.38 -16.99 8.28
C LEU A 111 9.53 -16.93 7.00
N TYR A 112 9.00 -15.75 6.66
CA TYR A 112 8.13 -15.53 5.50
C TYR A 112 8.88 -14.96 4.28
N ASN A 113 10.23 -14.97 4.29
CA ASN A 113 11.09 -14.46 3.22
C ASN A 113 10.82 -13.00 2.79
N HIS A 114 10.07 -12.24 3.58
CA HIS A 114 9.58 -10.90 3.23
C HIS A 114 8.80 -10.86 1.90
N GLU A 115 8.14 -11.97 1.53
CA GLU A 115 7.34 -12.02 0.31
C GLU A 115 6.05 -11.22 0.50
N ILE A 116 6.01 -10.05 -0.15
CA ILE A 116 4.82 -9.18 -0.13
C ILE A 116 3.69 -9.80 -0.95
N ARG A 117 2.45 -9.52 -0.55
CA ARG A 117 1.25 -9.97 -1.27
C ARG A 117 0.27 -8.81 -1.46
N SER A 118 -0.50 -8.85 -2.54
CA SER A 118 -1.45 -7.78 -2.92
C SER A 118 -2.85 -8.35 -3.04
N PHE A 119 -3.82 -7.58 -2.55
CA PHE A 119 -5.22 -7.97 -2.50
C PHE A 119 -6.12 -6.84 -3.00
N ARG A 120 -7.20 -7.20 -3.68
CA ARG A 120 -8.37 -6.36 -3.88
C ARG A 120 -9.39 -6.73 -2.81
N ILE A 121 -9.88 -5.72 -2.09
CA ILE A 121 -10.89 -5.90 -1.05
C ILE A 121 -12.08 -5.02 -1.41
N ILE A 122 -13.20 -5.64 -1.78
CA ILE A 122 -14.43 -4.97 -2.20
C ILE A 122 -15.60 -5.71 -1.57
N ASP A 123 -16.49 -4.99 -0.87
CA ASP A 123 -17.65 -5.58 -0.18
C ASP A 123 -17.27 -6.79 0.71
N GLN A 124 -16.17 -6.65 1.45
CA GLN A 124 -15.56 -7.70 2.28
C GLN A 124 -15.06 -8.96 1.52
N MET A 125 -15.12 -8.96 0.19
CA MET A 125 -14.54 -10.03 -0.63
C MET A 125 -13.05 -9.77 -0.85
N VAL A 126 -12.22 -10.74 -0.46
CA VAL A 126 -10.78 -10.72 -0.65
C VAL A 126 -10.40 -11.48 -1.92
N ILE A 127 -9.78 -10.79 -2.86
CA ILE A 127 -9.22 -11.39 -4.07
C ILE A 127 -7.73 -11.09 -4.10
N GLU A 128 -6.90 -12.13 -3.95
CA GLU A 128 -5.47 -12.00 -4.17
C GLU A 128 -5.17 -11.73 -5.65
N GLU A 129 -4.23 -10.83 -5.91
CA GLU A 129 -3.76 -10.55 -7.25
C GLU A 129 -2.24 -10.63 -7.36
N ARG A 130 -1.76 -10.96 -8.56
CA ARG A 130 -0.32 -10.99 -8.84
C ARG A 130 0.30 -9.61 -8.67
N VAL A 131 1.51 -9.58 -8.10
CA VAL A 131 2.41 -8.43 -8.08
C VAL A 131 3.45 -8.60 -9.17
N ARG A 132 3.56 -7.61 -10.05
CA ARG A 132 4.59 -7.50 -11.08
C ARG A 132 5.54 -6.37 -10.72
N ILE A 133 6.78 -6.73 -10.37
CA ILE A 133 7.83 -5.75 -10.08
C ILE A 133 8.49 -5.35 -11.39
N VAL A 134 8.62 -4.05 -11.61
CA VAL A 134 9.30 -3.47 -12.79
C VAL A 134 10.44 -2.55 -12.37
N HIS A 135 11.43 -2.37 -13.24
CA HIS A 135 12.53 -1.43 -13.03
C HIS A 135 12.36 -0.12 -13.80
N GLN A 136 11.36 -0.07 -14.68
CA GLN A 136 10.91 1.08 -15.47
C GLN A 136 9.43 0.85 -15.77
N TYR A 137 8.62 1.90 -15.81
CA TYR A 137 7.26 1.80 -16.35
C TYR A 137 7.33 1.79 -17.88
N GLN A 138 6.43 1.06 -18.55
CA GLN A 138 6.41 1.06 -20.01
C GLN A 138 6.00 2.44 -20.53
N PRO A 139 6.59 2.96 -21.63
CA PRO A 139 6.31 4.29 -22.17
C PRO A 139 4.83 4.55 -22.52
N GLU A 140 4.05 3.50 -22.79
CA GLU A 140 2.62 3.59 -23.07
C GLU A 140 1.80 4.10 -21.87
N LEU A 141 2.31 3.92 -20.64
CA LEU A 141 1.73 4.51 -19.43
C LEU A 141 2.10 6.00 -19.28
N GLU A 142 3.19 6.47 -19.90
CA GLU A 142 3.59 7.89 -19.88
C GLU A 142 2.68 8.76 -20.75
N LEU A 143 2.09 8.20 -21.81
CA LEU A 143 1.14 8.91 -22.69
C LEU A 143 -0.18 9.26 -22.00
N GLN A 144 -0.56 8.55 -20.93
CA GLN A 144 -1.70 8.91 -20.07
C GLN A 144 -1.35 10.00 -19.04
N MET A 145 -0.08 10.40 -18.91
CA MET A 145 0.38 11.42 -17.95
C MET A 145 0.36 12.84 -18.51
N VAL A 146 0.05 13.03 -19.81
CA VAL A 146 0.14 14.33 -20.53
C VAL A 146 -1.21 14.78 -21.13
N ALA A 147 -2.27 13.97 -21.00
CA ALA A 147 -3.62 14.27 -21.50
C ALA A 147 -4.57 14.61 -20.35
#